data_AF-A0A850LUF4-F1
#
_entry.id   AF-A0A850LUF4-F1
#
_cell.length_a   1.000
_cell.length_b   1.000
_cell.length_c   1.000
_cell.angle_alpha   90.00
_cell.angle_beta   90.00
_cell.angle_gamma   90.00
#
_symmetry.space_group_name_H-M   'P 1'
#
loop_
_entity.id
_entity.type
_entity.pdbx_description
1 polymer ?
#
loop_
_entity_poly.entity_id
_entity_poly.type
_entity_poly.pdbx_seq_one_letter_code
_entity_poly.pdbx_strand_id
1 'polypeptide(L)'
;MKKNIKNKISKEPFLLEDNSLLQTTYTTDLRDRQSVRTTFNMSEKANDALNWLAKNYHITFKEVIDSLCLELSSEPKENHFLDIVAEVAKKIDSKSLGKSTRKTQVISKKSLCILKDLSKKHSIQRDLLIELSILLFKAQIEENIEKKREKHKEAGNRFSKFLAKAEAFEKELKKLLGDDDPIIMRFGIAMQIIYNLSYAIEAELKDGTPIDPDEW
;
A
#
# COMPACT_ATOMS: atom_id res chain seq x y z
N MET A 1 -16.53 -26.65 1.26
CA MET A 1 -17.09 -25.36 0.76
C MET A 1 -16.33 -24.20 1.38
N LYS A 2 -15.35 -23.66 0.65
CA LYS A 2 -14.51 -22.52 1.05
C LYS A 2 -15.23 -21.23 0.64
N LYS A 3 -15.94 -20.55 1.55
CA LYS A 3 -16.57 -19.26 1.25
C LYS A 3 -15.61 -18.12 1.58
N ASN A 4 -15.12 -17.54 0.48
CA ASN A 4 -14.46 -16.25 0.30
C ASN A 4 -14.80 -15.19 1.36
N ILE A 5 -13.78 -14.80 2.14
CA ILE A 5 -13.76 -13.57 2.96
C ILE A 5 -13.63 -12.32 2.07
N LYS A 6 -13.35 -12.47 0.77
CA LYS A 6 -13.13 -11.37 -0.17
C LYS A 6 -14.36 -10.54 -0.57
N ASN A 7 -15.60 -11.00 -0.29
CA ASN A 7 -16.80 -10.42 -0.92
C ASN A 7 -17.76 -9.65 0.01
N LYS A 8 -17.30 -9.11 1.15
CA LYS A 8 -18.20 -8.34 2.04
C LYS A 8 -17.70 -6.98 2.54
N ILE A 9 -16.60 -6.48 2.01
CA ILE A 9 -16.17 -5.10 2.26
C ILE A 9 -16.46 -4.35 0.96
N SER A 10 -17.65 -3.74 0.86
CA SER A 10 -18.04 -2.97 -0.31
C SER A 10 -18.34 -1.53 0.08
N LYS A 11 -17.71 -0.62 -0.67
CA LYS A 11 -18.11 0.76 -0.97
C LYS A 11 -17.76 1.83 0.05
N GLU A 12 -16.47 2.06 0.22
CA GLU A 12 -15.79 3.36 0.04
C GLU A 12 -14.28 3.12 0.27
N PRO A 13 -13.39 3.52 -0.66
CA PRO A 13 -11.96 3.39 -0.40
C PRO A 13 -11.58 4.39 0.69
N PHE A 14 -11.24 3.86 1.86
CA PHE A 14 -10.54 4.61 2.90
C PHE A 14 -9.20 5.07 2.30
N LEU A 15 -9.09 6.35 1.96
CA LEU A 15 -7.91 6.95 1.34
C LEU A 15 -6.95 7.41 2.44
N LEU A 16 -6.19 6.46 2.99
CA LEU A 16 -4.92 6.81 3.60
C LEU A 16 -3.89 6.89 2.48
N GLU A 17 -3.26 8.05 2.31
CA GLU A 17 -2.14 8.17 1.38
C GLU A 17 -1.04 7.19 1.80
N ASP A 18 -0.61 6.34 0.87
CA ASP A 18 0.27 5.17 1.12
C ASP A 18 1.56 5.50 1.91
N ASN A 19 2.00 6.75 1.94
CA ASN A 19 3.20 7.21 2.65
C ASN A 19 2.94 8.00 3.94
N SER A 20 1.73 8.51 4.19
CA SER A 20 1.53 9.45 5.31
C SER A 20 1.59 8.77 6.68
N LEU A 21 1.02 7.57 6.84
CA LEU A 21 0.98 6.92 8.15
C LEU A 21 2.34 6.56 8.75
N LEU A 22 3.32 6.24 7.90
CA LEU A 22 4.62 5.75 8.36
C LEU A 22 5.72 6.82 8.29
N GLN A 23 5.49 7.95 7.59
CA GLN A 23 6.42 9.07 7.55
C GLN A 23 6.06 10.21 8.54
N THR A 24 4.80 10.37 8.94
CA THR A 24 4.37 11.53 9.75
C THR A 24 4.70 11.43 11.25
N THR A 25 5.22 10.30 11.73
CA THR A 25 5.28 10.02 13.19
C THR A 25 6.52 10.54 13.93
N TYR A 26 7.49 11.16 13.26
CA TYR A 26 8.74 11.57 13.91
C TYR A 26 8.73 12.93 14.62
N THR A 27 7.64 13.71 14.55
CA THR A 27 7.55 15.08 15.13
C THR A 27 6.92 15.16 16.53
N THR A 28 6.52 14.06 17.17
CA THR A 28 5.94 14.09 18.53
C THR A 28 6.98 13.95 19.66
N ASP A 29 6.65 14.64 20.76
CA ASP A 29 7.46 14.99 21.94
C ASP A 29 8.34 13.84 22.49
N LEU A 30 9.58 14.17 22.84
CA LEU A 30 10.64 13.23 23.24
C LEU A 30 10.29 12.41 24.50
N ARG A 31 9.34 12.89 25.32
CA ARG A 31 8.87 12.23 26.56
C ARG A 31 8.03 10.98 26.30
N ASP A 32 7.39 10.87 25.13
CA ASP A 32 6.53 9.73 24.76
C ASP A 32 7.30 8.51 24.19
N ARG A 33 8.63 8.63 24.03
CA ARG A 33 9.48 7.63 23.36
C ARG A 33 9.96 6.48 24.25
N GLN A 34 9.56 6.44 25.52
CA GLN A 34 10.03 5.38 26.40
C GLN A 34 9.57 4.02 25.88
N SER A 35 10.55 3.22 25.46
CA SER A 35 10.32 1.92 24.87
C SER A 35 10.07 0.88 25.95
N VAL A 36 9.08 0.03 25.73
CA VAL A 36 8.73 -1.08 26.62
C VAL A 36 8.65 -2.37 25.81
N ARG A 37 9.07 -3.47 26.43
CA ARG A 37 8.84 -4.82 25.89
C ARG A 37 7.45 -5.28 26.31
N THR A 38 6.68 -5.75 25.34
CA THR A 38 5.40 -6.41 25.59
C THR A 38 5.31 -7.67 24.76
N THR A 39 4.68 -8.69 25.32
CA THR A 39 4.39 -9.92 24.59
C THR A 39 3.00 -9.84 24.01
N PHE A 40 2.90 -10.10 22.70
CA PHE A 40 1.65 -10.26 21.98
C PHE A 40 1.51 -11.72 21.55
N ASN A 41 0.29 -12.23 21.61
CA ASN A 41 -0.09 -13.51 21.00
C ASN A 41 -0.65 -13.23 19.60
N MET A 42 0.17 -13.42 18.57
CA MET A 42 -0.18 -13.08 17.18
C MET A 42 -0.09 -14.30 16.27
N SER A 43 -0.99 -14.39 15.29
CA SER A 43 -0.90 -15.40 14.23
C SER A 43 0.39 -15.28 13.40
N GLU A 44 0.76 -16.36 12.74
CA GLU A 44 1.84 -16.36 11.74
C GLU A 44 1.56 -15.33 10.63
N LYS A 45 0.31 -15.24 10.16
CA LYS A 45 -0.11 -14.25 9.15
C LYS A 45 0.13 -12.81 9.59
N ALA A 46 -0.20 -12.48 10.83
CA ALA A 46 0.02 -11.14 11.37
C ALA A 46 1.52 -10.82 11.49
N ASN A 47 2.33 -11.81 11.86
CA ASN A 47 3.78 -11.67 11.89
C ASN A 47 4.38 -11.47 10.50
N ASP A 48 3.92 -12.23 9.50
CA ASP A 48 4.36 -12.07 8.11
C ASP A 48 3.95 -10.72 7.54
N ALA A 49 2.74 -10.25 7.88
CA ALA A 49 2.27 -8.93 7.50
C ALA A 49 3.12 -7.82 8.14
N LEU A 50 3.46 -7.95 9.43
CA LEU A 50 4.34 -7.02 10.13
C LEU A 50 5.74 -7.00 9.51
N ASN A 51 6.30 -8.18 9.18
CA ASN A 51 7.57 -8.31 8.46
C ASN A 51 7.53 -7.62 7.10
N TRP A 52 6.46 -7.82 6.34
CA TRP A 52 6.27 -7.24 5.02
C TRP A 52 6.20 -5.71 5.08
N LEU A 53 5.41 -5.16 6.02
CA LEU A 53 5.29 -3.71 6.22
C LEU A 53 6.65 -3.09 6.58
N ALA A 54 7.35 -3.66 7.55
CA ALA A 54 8.65 -3.14 7.98
C ALA A 54 9.70 -3.14 6.85
N LYS A 55 9.73 -4.21 6.05
CA LYS A 55 10.63 -4.31 4.90
C LYS A 55 10.29 -3.29 3.81
N ASN A 56 9.02 -3.18 3.43
CA ASN A 56 8.60 -2.33 2.32
C ASN A 56 8.70 -0.84 2.62
N TYR A 57 8.54 -0.45 3.88
CA TYR A 57 8.65 0.94 4.31
C TYR A 57 10.01 1.28 4.93
N HIS A 58 10.95 0.32 4.97
CA HIS A 58 12.28 0.48 5.57
C HIS A 58 12.27 1.00 7.01
N ILE A 59 11.31 0.54 7.81
CA ILE A 59 11.13 0.92 9.22
C ILE A 59 11.13 -0.31 10.13
N THR A 60 11.28 -0.09 11.43
CA THR A 60 11.25 -1.15 12.45
C THR A 60 9.84 -1.61 12.77
N PHE A 61 9.69 -2.82 13.35
CA PHE A 61 8.39 -3.30 13.85
C PHE A 61 7.78 -2.36 14.91
N LYS A 62 8.64 -1.74 15.72
CA LYS A 62 8.23 -0.76 16.71
C LYS A 62 7.50 0.40 16.04
N GLU A 63 8.09 0.97 14.98
CA GLU A 63 7.52 2.11 14.25
C GLU A 63 6.22 1.74 13.54
N VAL A 64 6.12 0.54 12.94
CA VAL A 64 4.86 0.05 12.36
C VAL A 64 3.76 0.00 13.44
N ILE A 65 4.04 -0.66 14.58
CA ILE A 65 3.05 -0.83 15.64
C ILE A 65 2.68 0.52 16.26
N ASP A 66 3.67 1.38 16.52
CA ASP A 66 3.43 2.70 17.10
C ASP A 66 2.56 3.57 16.19
N SER A 67 2.83 3.57 14.88
CA SER A 67 2.03 4.32 13.90
C SER A 67 0.60 3.80 13.83
N LEU A 68 0.40 2.48 13.80
CA LEU A 68 -0.93 1.87 13.84
C LEU A 68 -1.69 2.20 15.13
N CYS A 69 -1.00 2.25 16.27
CA CYS A 69 -1.64 2.61 17.54
C CYS A 69 -2.09 4.07 17.55
N LEU A 70 -1.25 4.99 17.06
CA LEU A 70 -1.64 6.39 16.91
C LEU A 70 -2.87 6.52 16.02
N GLU A 71 -2.86 5.81 14.89
CA GLU A 71 -3.96 5.80 13.93
C GLU A 71 -5.27 5.28 14.53
N LEU A 72 -5.21 4.21 15.33
CA LEU A 72 -6.36 3.70 16.08
C LEU A 72 -6.90 4.69 17.12
N SER A 73 -6.08 5.64 17.58
CA SER A 73 -6.46 6.63 18.59
C SER A 73 -6.86 7.98 18.01
N SER A 74 -6.69 8.18 16.70
CA SER A 74 -7.05 9.41 15.98
C SER A 74 -8.55 9.71 16.11
N GLU A 75 -8.91 11.00 16.08
CA GLU A 75 -10.30 11.40 16.30
C GLU A 75 -11.24 10.88 15.18
N PRO A 76 -12.49 10.48 15.51
CA PRO A 76 -13.43 9.88 14.55
C PRO A 76 -13.80 10.77 13.36
N LYS A 77 -13.56 12.07 13.45
CA LYS A 77 -13.85 13.03 12.37
C LYS A 77 -12.88 12.92 11.19
N GLU A 78 -11.73 12.29 11.39
CA GLU A 78 -10.67 12.16 10.38
C GLU A 78 -10.38 10.70 10.02
N ASN A 79 -10.84 9.74 10.84
CA ASN A 79 -10.45 8.35 10.67
C ASN A 79 -11.45 7.30 11.23
N HIS A 80 -11.91 6.39 10.37
CA HIS A 80 -12.77 5.25 10.72
C HIS A 80 -12.04 3.91 10.90
N PHE A 81 -10.70 3.90 10.91
CA PHE A 81 -9.90 2.68 10.96
C PHE A 81 -10.20 1.83 12.20
N LEU A 82 -10.36 2.46 13.37
CA LEU A 82 -10.77 1.77 14.60
C LEU A 82 -12.16 1.13 14.46
N ASP A 83 -13.11 1.79 13.79
CA ASP A 83 -14.47 1.27 13.59
C ASP A 83 -14.43 0.01 12.73
N ILE A 84 -13.64 0.02 11.65
CA ILE A 84 -13.41 -1.13 10.77
C ILE A 84 -12.78 -2.29 11.56
N VAL A 85 -11.71 -2.01 12.30
CA VAL A 85 -11.01 -3.01 13.13
C VAL A 85 -12.00 -3.61 14.15
N ALA A 86 -12.80 -2.78 14.82
CA ALA A 86 -13.77 -3.23 15.79
C ALA A 86 -14.92 -4.04 15.17
N GLU A 87 -15.38 -3.67 13.98
CA GLU A 87 -16.40 -4.41 13.24
C GLU A 87 -15.90 -5.80 12.82
N VAL A 88 -14.67 -5.87 12.30
CA VAL A 88 -14.03 -7.14 11.93
C VAL A 88 -13.80 -8.01 13.16
N ALA A 89 -13.35 -7.44 14.27
CA ALA A 89 -13.13 -8.15 15.53
C ALA A 89 -14.40 -8.83 16.07
N LYS A 90 -15.57 -8.20 15.89
CA LYS A 90 -16.87 -8.77 16.31
C LYS A 90 -17.31 -9.95 15.43
N LYS A 91 -16.86 -10.01 14.18
CA LYS A 91 -17.29 -11.00 13.18
C LYS A 91 -16.32 -12.15 13.01
N ILE A 92 -15.05 -11.96 13.39
CA ILE A 92 -14.01 -12.95 13.15
C ILE A 92 -14.06 -14.07 14.19
N ASP A 93 -14.05 -15.32 13.71
CA ASP A 93 -13.78 -16.46 14.59
C ASP A 93 -12.27 -16.49 14.86
N SER A 94 -11.89 -16.43 16.14
CA SER A 94 -10.49 -16.54 16.59
C SER A 94 -9.73 -17.73 15.98
N LYS A 95 -10.42 -18.84 15.64
CA LYS A 95 -9.81 -20.01 14.98
C LYS A 95 -9.40 -19.73 13.53
N SER A 96 -10.01 -18.75 12.87
CA SER A 96 -9.76 -18.41 11.46
C SER A 96 -8.44 -17.67 11.21
N LEU A 97 -7.84 -17.11 12.26
CA LEU A 97 -6.56 -16.41 12.20
C LEU A 97 -5.36 -17.37 12.14
N GLY A 98 -5.55 -18.64 12.47
CA GLY A 98 -4.51 -19.68 12.40
C GLY A 98 -3.74 -19.84 13.71
N LYS A 99 -2.57 -20.47 13.63
CA LYS A 99 -1.74 -20.77 14.81
C LYS A 99 -1.15 -19.47 15.37
N SER A 100 -1.49 -19.16 16.62
CA SER A 100 -0.97 -18.00 17.33
C SER A 100 0.31 -18.35 18.09
N THR A 101 1.28 -17.44 18.08
CA THR A 101 2.56 -17.57 18.78
C THR A 101 2.81 -16.33 19.63
N ARG A 102 3.41 -16.53 20.80
CA ARG A 102 3.83 -15.44 21.67
C ARG A 102 5.11 -14.83 21.14
N LYS A 103 5.07 -13.55 20.75
CA LYS A 103 6.26 -12.78 20.37
C LYS A 103 6.38 -11.54 21.23
N THR A 104 7.59 -11.30 21.72
CA THR A 104 7.92 -10.08 22.47
C THR A 104 8.36 -9.01 21.49
N GLN A 105 7.65 -7.88 21.48
CA GLN A 105 7.97 -6.73 20.65
C GLN A 105 8.29 -5.52 21.53
N VAL A 106 9.13 -4.64 21.00
CA VAL A 106 9.40 -3.33 21.59
C VAL A 106 8.40 -2.33 21.00
N ILE A 107 7.68 -1.61 21.85
CA ILE A 107 6.74 -0.54 21.46
C ILE A 107 6.90 0.66 22.39
N SER A 108 6.32 1.81 22.04
CA SER A 108 6.26 2.93 22.98
C SER A 108 5.29 2.65 24.15
N LYS A 109 5.55 3.26 25.32
CA LYS A 109 4.60 3.24 26.45
C LYS A 109 3.22 3.78 26.03
N LYS A 110 3.21 4.82 25.20
CA LYS A 110 1.99 5.44 24.67
C LYS A 110 1.15 4.43 23.90
N SER A 111 1.75 3.70 22.94
CA SER A 111 1.06 2.64 22.20
C SER A 111 0.49 1.56 23.11
N LEU A 112 1.24 1.15 24.15
CA LEU A 112 0.74 0.18 25.11
C LEU A 112 -0.48 0.71 25.89
N CYS A 113 -0.49 1.99 26.26
CA CYS A 113 -1.64 2.64 26.90
C CYS A 113 -2.84 2.71 25.93
N ILE A 114 -2.64 3.19 24.70
CA ILE A 114 -3.69 3.24 23.67
C ILE A 114 -4.34 1.87 23.50
N LEU A 115 -3.55 0.81 23.32
CA LEU A 115 -4.10 -0.52 23.13
C LEU A 115 -4.87 -1.03 24.36
N LYS A 116 -4.44 -0.68 25.58
CA LYS A 116 -5.17 -1.03 26.82
C LYS A 116 -6.49 -0.28 26.93
N ASP A 117 -6.50 1.00 26.62
CA ASP A 117 -7.67 1.85 26.73
C ASP A 117 -8.72 1.47 25.69
N LEU A 118 -8.29 1.26 24.44
CA LEU A 118 -9.15 0.77 23.36
C LEU A 118 -9.68 -0.64 23.64
N SER A 119 -8.84 -1.52 24.17
CA SER A 119 -9.25 -2.89 24.56
C SER A 119 -10.40 -2.86 25.56
N LYS A 120 -10.31 -2.00 26.59
CA LYS A 120 -11.38 -1.82 27.57
C LYS A 120 -12.62 -1.17 26.97
N LYS A 121 -12.44 -0.08 26.20
CA LYS A 121 -13.53 0.72 25.63
C LYS A 121 -14.39 -0.08 24.65
N HIS A 122 -13.77 -0.95 23.85
CA HIS A 122 -14.45 -1.71 22.81
C HIS A 122 -14.69 -3.19 23.18
N SER A 123 -14.24 -3.62 24.37
CA SER A 123 -14.29 -5.02 24.81
C SER A 123 -13.63 -6.00 23.82
N ILE A 124 -12.54 -5.58 23.19
CA ILE A 124 -11.75 -6.39 22.25
C ILE A 124 -10.40 -6.68 22.89
N GLN A 125 -9.88 -7.91 22.73
CA GLN A 125 -8.55 -8.24 23.23
C GLN A 125 -7.48 -7.36 22.57
N ARG A 126 -6.59 -6.81 23.39
CA ARG A 126 -5.45 -6.00 22.95
C ARG A 126 -4.67 -6.63 21.79
N ASP A 127 -4.40 -7.93 21.91
CA ASP A 127 -3.64 -8.69 20.92
C ASP A 127 -4.41 -8.83 19.60
N LEU A 128 -5.74 -8.99 19.67
CA LEU A 128 -6.61 -9.04 18.50
C LEU A 128 -6.72 -7.66 17.82
N LEU A 129 -6.77 -6.57 18.58
CA LEU A 129 -6.76 -5.22 18.03
C LEU A 129 -5.53 -5.00 17.15
N ILE A 130 -4.34 -5.22 17.71
CA ILE A 130 -3.10 -4.97 16.96
C ILE A 130 -2.92 -5.95 15.79
N GLU A 131 -3.30 -7.23 15.96
CA GLU A 131 -3.26 -8.21 14.88
C GLU A 131 -4.15 -7.80 13.70
N LEU A 132 -5.39 -7.41 13.96
CA LEU A 132 -6.30 -6.98 12.90
C LEU A 132 -5.84 -5.68 12.25
N SER A 133 -5.32 -4.72 13.02
CA SER A 133 -4.76 -3.49 12.46
C SER A 133 -3.61 -3.76 11.50
N ILE A 134 -2.67 -4.64 11.85
CA ILE A 134 -1.56 -5.01 10.97
C ILE A 134 -2.08 -5.66 9.69
N LEU A 135 -3.02 -6.61 9.81
CA LEU A 135 -3.55 -7.35 8.67
C LEU A 135 -4.38 -6.46 7.72
N LEU A 136 -5.25 -5.62 8.29
CA LEU A 136 -6.10 -4.71 7.51
C LEU A 136 -5.26 -3.64 6.83
N PHE A 137 -4.27 -3.08 7.53
CA PHE A 137 -3.38 -2.09 6.93
C PHE A 137 -2.59 -2.68 5.77
N LYS A 138 -2.00 -3.87 5.93
CA LYS A 138 -1.34 -4.56 4.81
C LYS A 138 -2.30 -4.79 3.64
N ALA A 139 -3.50 -5.30 3.90
CA ALA A 139 -4.48 -5.58 2.85
C ALA A 139 -4.87 -4.32 2.07
N GLN A 140 -5.00 -3.18 2.76
CA GLN A 140 -5.28 -1.90 2.13
C GLN A 140 -4.14 -1.43 1.21
N ILE A 141 -2.89 -1.52 1.67
CA ILE A 141 -1.73 -1.18 0.84
C ILE A 141 -1.66 -2.09 -0.39
N GLU A 142 -1.87 -3.40 -0.23
CA GLU A 142 -1.91 -4.33 -1.37
C GLU A 142 -3.03 -3.98 -2.36
N GLU A 143 -4.19 -3.55 -1.87
CA GLU A 143 -5.29 -3.10 -2.73
C GLU A 143 -4.94 -1.81 -3.48
N ASN A 144 -4.25 -0.86 -2.84
CA ASN A 144 -3.81 0.39 -3.47
C ASN A 144 -2.75 0.13 -4.55
N ILE A 145 -1.78 -0.74 -4.27
CA ILE A 145 -0.78 -1.19 -5.25
C ILE A 145 -1.48 -1.81 -6.47
N GLU A 146 -2.45 -2.70 -6.24
CA GLU A 146 -3.19 -3.36 -7.33
C GLU A 146 -4.03 -2.35 -8.13
N LYS A 147 -4.71 -1.40 -7.46
CA LYS A 147 -5.46 -0.33 -8.15
C LYS A 147 -4.54 0.55 -9.00
N LYS A 148 -3.35 0.88 -8.50
CA LYS A 148 -2.34 1.65 -9.25
C LYS A 148 -1.90 0.85 -10.48
N ARG A 149 -1.60 -0.43 -10.31
CA ARG A 149 -1.22 -1.34 -11.40
C ARG A 149 -2.30 -1.44 -12.48
N GLU A 150 -3.57 -1.55 -12.11
CA GLU A 150 -4.67 -1.57 -13.07
C GLU A 150 -4.81 -0.23 -13.83
N LYS A 151 -4.60 0.91 -13.17
CA LYS A 151 -4.54 2.21 -13.86
C LYS A 151 -3.37 2.29 -14.84
N HIS A 152 -2.20 1.77 -14.47
CA HIS A 152 -1.02 1.75 -15.33
C HIS A 152 -1.21 0.82 -16.53
N LYS A 153 -1.89 -0.32 -16.35
CA LYS A 153 -2.29 -1.21 -17.44
C LYS A 153 -3.23 -0.54 -18.44
N GLU A 154 -4.22 0.19 -17.95
CA GLU A 154 -5.10 0.99 -18.82
C GLU A 154 -4.32 2.10 -19.55
N ALA A 155 -3.36 2.75 -18.88
CA ALA A 155 -2.48 3.72 -19.53
C ALA A 155 -1.62 3.07 -20.63
N GLY A 156 -0.99 1.93 -20.35
CA GLY A 156 -0.21 1.15 -21.32
C GLY A 156 -1.02 0.81 -22.57
N ASN A 157 -2.25 0.31 -22.39
CA ASN A 157 -3.16 0.04 -23.52
C ASN A 157 -3.45 1.28 -24.38
N ARG A 158 -3.51 2.48 -23.77
CA ARG A 158 -3.70 3.75 -24.49
C ARG A 158 -2.44 4.15 -25.24
N PHE A 159 -1.26 3.98 -24.64
CA PHE A 159 0.02 4.22 -25.32
C PHE A 159 0.22 3.29 -26.52
N SER A 160 -0.07 1.99 -26.39
CA SER A 160 0.02 1.06 -27.53
C SER A 160 -0.90 1.47 -28.70
N LYS A 161 -2.12 1.93 -28.40
CA LYS A 161 -3.05 2.46 -29.44
C LYS A 161 -2.54 3.75 -30.06
N PHE A 162 -1.92 4.62 -29.26
CA PHE A 162 -1.32 5.86 -29.75
C PHE A 162 -0.13 5.56 -30.68
N LEU A 163 0.79 4.69 -30.27
CA LEU A 163 1.96 4.29 -31.06
C LEU A 163 1.55 3.72 -32.42
N ALA A 164 0.55 2.84 -32.47
CA ALA A 164 0.05 2.30 -33.74
C ALA A 164 -0.46 3.39 -34.70
N LYS A 165 -1.10 4.45 -34.17
CA LYS A 165 -1.53 5.60 -34.99
C LYS A 165 -0.35 6.46 -35.42
N ALA A 166 0.61 6.68 -34.52
CA ALA A 166 1.79 7.49 -34.80
C ALA A 166 2.69 6.83 -35.84
N GLU A 167 2.85 5.50 -35.80
CA GLU A 167 3.54 4.71 -36.85
C GLU A 167 2.85 4.81 -38.21
N ALA A 168 1.51 4.79 -38.24
CA ALA A 168 0.77 4.98 -39.48
C ALA A 168 0.97 6.39 -40.04
N PHE A 169 0.94 7.41 -39.17
CA PHE A 169 1.18 8.80 -39.52
C PHE A 169 2.63 9.03 -40.00
N GLU A 170 3.62 8.39 -39.39
CA GLU A 170 5.02 8.45 -39.84
C GLU A 170 5.16 7.95 -41.29
N LYS A 171 4.48 6.85 -41.62
CA LYS A 171 4.48 6.30 -42.99
C LYS A 171 3.84 7.27 -43.99
N GLU A 172 2.83 8.02 -43.57
CA GLU A 172 2.22 9.06 -44.40
C GLU A 172 3.16 10.25 -44.61
N LEU A 173 3.80 10.72 -43.53
CA LEU A 173 4.78 11.81 -43.61
C LEU A 173 5.97 11.43 -44.50
N LYS A 174 6.52 10.22 -44.36
CA LYS A 174 7.63 9.72 -45.18
C LYS A 174 7.29 9.73 -46.68
N LYS A 175 6.05 9.34 -47.03
CA LYS A 175 5.58 9.41 -48.42
C LYS A 175 5.46 10.85 -48.95
N LEU A 176 5.14 11.81 -48.08
CA LEU A 176 4.93 13.21 -48.45
C LEU A 176 6.24 13.98 -48.58
N LEU A 177 7.15 13.79 -47.63
CA LEU A 177 8.34 14.63 -47.46
C LEU A 177 9.65 13.94 -47.89
N GLY A 178 9.63 12.61 -47.98
CA GLY A 178 10.84 11.80 -48.13
C GLY A 178 11.51 11.49 -46.78
N ASP A 179 12.29 10.41 -46.74
CA ASP A 179 12.85 9.88 -45.49
C ASP A 179 13.91 10.79 -44.85
N ASP A 180 14.61 11.59 -45.67
CA ASP A 180 15.68 12.50 -45.24
C ASP A 180 15.17 13.90 -44.83
N ASP A 181 13.86 14.12 -44.78
CA ASP A 181 13.32 15.41 -44.36
C ASP A 181 13.54 15.63 -42.84
N PRO A 182 14.03 16.81 -42.41
CA PRO A 182 14.25 17.11 -40.99
C PRO A 182 13.02 16.92 -40.09
N ILE A 183 11.80 17.05 -40.63
CA ILE A 183 10.55 16.79 -39.91
C ILE A 183 10.44 15.29 -39.57
N ILE A 184 10.78 14.40 -40.51
CA ILE A 184 10.78 12.95 -40.28
C ILE A 184 11.80 12.59 -39.20
N MET A 185 13.02 13.15 -39.29
CA MET A 185 14.05 12.88 -38.29
C MET A 185 13.62 13.31 -36.88
N ARG A 186 13.05 14.51 -36.73
CA ARG A 186 12.57 15.00 -35.42
C ARG A 186 11.36 14.24 -34.91
N PHE A 187 10.47 13.81 -35.80
CA PHE A 187 9.35 12.95 -35.44
C PHE A 187 9.82 11.59 -34.91
N GLY A 188 10.83 10.99 -35.55
CA GLY A 188 11.46 9.75 -35.09
C GLY A 188 12.06 9.86 -33.68
N ILE A 189 12.70 10.99 -33.35
CA ILE A 189 13.21 11.25 -31.99
C ILE A 189 12.05 11.29 -30.98
N ALA A 190 10.96 12.00 -31.30
CA ALA A 190 9.79 12.06 -30.42
C ALA A 190 9.16 10.65 -30.23
N MET A 191 9.09 9.85 -31.29
CA MET A 191 8.61 8.47 -31.23
C MET A 191 9.48 7.62 -30.31
N GLN A 192 10.81 7.75 -30.37
CA GLN A 192 11.72 6.99 -29.52
C GLN A 192 11.44 7.21 -28.02
N ILE A 193 11.22 8.46 -27.61
CA ILE A 193 10.88 8.78 -26.21
C ILE A 193 9.57 8.07 -25.79
N ILE A 194 8.58 8.03 -26.69
CA ILE A 194 7.28 7.39 -26.41
C ILE A 194 7.43 5.86 -26.37
N TYR A 195 8.28 5.27 -27.22
CA TYR A 195 8.60 3.84 -27.14
C TYR A 195 9.29 3.48 -25.83
N ASN A 196 10.26 4.28 -25.38
CA ASN A 196 10.95 4.08 -24.11
C ASN A 196 9.95 4.09 -22.95
N LEU A 197 9.02 5.05 -22.92
CA LEU A 197 7.94 5.09 -21.93
C LEU A 197 7.03 3.86 -21.99
N SER A 198 6.63 3.43 -23.20
CA SER A 198 5.81 2.23 -23.37
C SER A 198 6.52 0.98 -22.84
N TYR A 199 7.82 0.86 -23.09
CA TYR A 199 8.65 -0.21 -22.57
C TYR A 199 8.76 -0.17 -21.05
N ALA A 200 8.96 1.01 -20.46
CA ALA A 200 9.02 1.18 -19.01
C ALA A 200 7.70 0.77 -18.32
N ILE A 201 6.55 1.12 -18.92
CA ILE A 201 5.24 0.67 -18.42
C ILE A 201 5.11 -0.85 -18.50
N GLU A 202 5.54 -1.48 -19.59
CA GLU A 202 5.51 -2.94 -19.72
C GLU A 202 6.42 -3.65 -18.70
N ALA A 203 7.62 -3.11 -18.46
CA ALA A 203 8.55 -3.62 -17.45
C ALA A 203 7.93 -3.53 -16.05
N GLU A 204 7.42 -2.35 -15.67
CA GLU A 204 6.74 -2.15 -14.38
C GLU A 204 5.59 -3.14 -14.18
N LEU A 205 4.75 -3.34 -15.19
CA LEU A 205 3.62 -4.26 -15.10
C LEU A 205 4.04 -5.74 -15.03
N LYS A 206 5.18 -6.11 -15.62
CA LYS A 206 5.65 -7.49 -15.73
C LYS A 206 6.42 -7.95 -14.50
N ASP A 207 7.39 -7.17 -14.05
CA ASP A 207 8.31 -7.56 -12.98
C ASP A 207 8.41 -6.53 -11.85
N GLY A 208 7.68 -5.42 -11.93
CA GLY A 208 7.65 -4.40 -10.87
C GLY A 208 8.81 -3.41 -10.94
N THR A 209 9.55 -3.36 -12.04
CA THR A 209 10.59 -2.35 -12.28
C THR A 209 9.98 -0.94 -12.18
N PRO A 210 10.44 -0.08 -11.24
CA PRO A 210 9.92 1.27 -11.13
C PRO A 210 10.17 2.09 -12.40
N ILE A 211 9.20 2.90 -12.79
CA ILE A 211 9.38 3.89 -13.86
C ILE A 211 10.11 5.10 -13.26
N ASP A 212 11.31 5.39 -13.75
CA ASP A 212 12.06 6.61 -13.41
C ASP A 212 11.55 7.78 -14.26
N PRO A 213 11.00 8.86 -13.67
CA PRO A 213 10.54 10.02 -14.42
C PRO A 213 11.68 10.82 -15.09
N ASP A 214 12.93 10.60 -14.67
CA ASP A 214 14.10 11.33 -15.16
C ASP A 214 14.88 10.55 -16.25
N GLU A 215 14.48 9.31 -16.56
CA GLU A 215 15.01 8.53 -17.70
C GLU A 215 14.19 8.79 -18.98
N TRP A 216 14.86 9.20 -20.07
CA TRP A 216 14.25 9.55 -21.36
C TRP A 216 14.57 8.54 -22.47
#